data_AF-A0A8S3JLA4-F1
#
_entry.id   AF-A0A8S3JLA4-F1
#
_cell.length_a   1.000
_cell.length_b   1.000
_cell.length_c   1.000
_cell.angle_alpha   90.00
_cell.angle_beta   90.00
_cell.angle_gamma   90.00
#
_symmetry.space_group_name_H-M   'P 1'
#
loop_
_entity.id
_entity.type
_entity.pdbx_description
1 polymer ?
#
loop_
_entity_poly.entity_id
_entity_poly.type
_entity_poly.pdbx_seq_one_letter_code
_entity_poly.pdbx_strand_id
1 'polypeptide(L)'
;VELNIPYKVIHNASIMNAIGSCGLQLYHFGETVSIVFWTDTWRPTSFCEKIVANRRRGLHTLCLLDIKIKEQDEASYMKKTKTYLPPRFMTTSQAASQILESAKELQVEDSKFFVNFLYIQIGTYDE
;
A
#
# COMPACT_ATOMS: atom_id res chain seq x y z
N VAL A 1 -10.23 16.72 -18.35
CA VAL A 1 -10.93 16.18 -19.55
C VAL A 1 -12.32 16.75 -19.66
N GLU A 2 -13.17 16.62 -18.62
CA GLU A 2 -14.54 17.17 -18.59
C GLU A 2 -14.62 18.70 -18.74
N LEU A 3 -13.66 19.45 -18.18
CA LEU A 3 -13.60 20.91 -18.31
C LEU A 3 -12.94 21.41 -19.61
N ASN A 4 -12.60 20.50 -20.53
CA ASN A 4 -11.96 20.77 -21.82
C ASN A 4 -10.70 21.66 -21.77
N ILE A 5 -10.00 21.64 -20.63
CA ILE A 5 -8.73 22.36 -20.44
C ILE A 5 -7.62 21.59 -21.18
N PRO A 6 -6.84 22.24 -22.06
CA PRO A 6 -5.70 21.61 -22.71
C PRO A 6 -4.67 21.14 -21.68
N TYR A 7 -4.24 19.89 -21.77
CA TYR A 7 -3.18 19.33 -20.93
C TYR A 7 -2.29 18.40 -21.74
N LYS A 8 -1.08 18.16 -21.22
CA LYS A 8 -0.12 17.19 -21.77
C LYS A 8 0.39 16.32 -20.64
N VAL A 9 0.46 15.02 -20.87
CA VAL A 9 1.07 14.06 -19.94
C VAL A 9 2.55 13.94 -20.25
N ILE A 10 3.40 14.04 -19.22
CA ILE A 10 4.83 13.79 -19.30
C ILE A 10 5.12 12.58 -18.42
N HIS A 11 5.59 11.50 -19.04
CA HIS A 11 5.86 10.24 -18.34
C HIS A 11 7.21 10.28 -17.63
N ASN A 12 7.34 9.52 -16.54
CA ASN A 12 8.58 9.35 -15.79
C ASN A 12 8.64 7.95 -15.14
N ALA A 13 9.72 7.67 -14.42
CA ALA A 13 9.88 6.44 -13.64
C ALA A 13 8.76 6.27 -12.60
N SER A 14 8.39 5.01 -12.36
CA SER A 14 7.35 4.61 -11.41
C SER A 14 7.80 3.37 -10.66
N ILE A 15 7.39 3.24 -9.40
CA ILE A 15 7.64 2.04 -8.58
C ILE A 15 7.09 0.76 -9.24
N MET A 16 5.99 0.89 -9.99
CA MET A 16 5.38 -0.19 -10.77
C MET A 16 6.38 -0.87 -11.72
N ASN A 17 7.34 -0.11 -12.24
CA ASN A 17 8.36 -0.62 -13.16
C ASN A 17 9.68 -0.87 -12.41
N ALA A 18 10.01 -0.04 -11.41
CA ALA A 18 11.26 -0.11 -10.68
C ALA A 18 11.41 -1.39 -9.84
N ILE A 19 10.30 -2.02 -9.44
CA ILE A 19 10.31 -3.32 -8.74
C ILE A 19 10.95 -4.45 -9.57
N GLY A 20 11.20 -4.27 -10.87
CA GLY A 20 11.99 -5.23 -11.66
C GLY A 20 13.41 -5.44 -11.11
N SER A 21 13.94 -4.46 -10.36
CA SER A 21 15.21 -4.57 -9.61
C SER A 21 15.23 -5.71 -8.57
N CYS A 22 14.04 -6.20 -8.18
CA CYS A 22 13.88 -7.35 -7.30
C CYS A 22 14.31 -8.69 -7.91
N GLY A 23 14.61 -8.74 -9.21
CA GLY A 23 14.85 -9.98 -9.95
C GLY A 23 13.58 -10.77 -10.26
N LEU A 24 12.40 -10.22 -9.92
CA LEU A 24 11.11 -10.80 -10.27
C LEU A 24 10.67 -10.34 -11.66
N GLN A 25 10.11 -11.25 -12.45
CA GLN A 25 9.60 -10.93 -13.78
C GLN A 25 8.34 -10.06 -13.69
N LEU A 26 8.40 -8.84 -14.25
CA LEU A 26 7.29 -7.89 -14.23
C LEU A 26 5.98 -8.45 -14.82
N TYR A 27 6.07 -9.31 -15.85
CA TYR A 27 4.91 -9.99 -16.44
C TYR A 27 4.21 -11.00 -15.52
N HIS A 28 4.84 -11.38 -14.41
CA HIS A 28 4.24 -12.25 -13.39
C HIS A 28 3.63 -11.47 -12.23
N PHE A 29 3.51 -10.14 -12.31
CA PHE A 29 2.75 -9.37 -11.32
C PHE A 29 1.27 -9.32 -11.69
N GLY A 30 0.41 -9.56 -10.70
CA GLY A 30 -1.04 -9.47 -10.81
C GLY A 30 -1.58 -8.11 -10.38
N GLU A 31 -2.81 -8.09 -9.86
CA GLU A 31 -3.45 -6.86 -9.39
C GLU A 31 -2.65 -6.25 -8.23
N THR A 32 -2.28 -4.96 -8.35
CA THR A 32 -1.61 -4.21 -7.28
C THR A 32 -2.59 -3.86 -6.19
N VAL A 33 -2.17 -3.93 -4.94
CA VAL A 33 -3.02 -3.64 -3.76
C VAL A 33 -2.46 -2.48 -2.95
N SER A 34 -3.34 -1.79 -2.22
CA SER A 34 -2.96 -0.75 -1.26
C SER A 34 -3.33 -1.18 0.15
N ILE A 35 -2.37 -1.11 1.07
CA ILE A 35 -2.56 -1.42 2.49
C ILE A 35 -2.62 -0.11 3.24
N VAL A 36 -3.74 0.11 3.93
CA VAL A 36 -4.07 1.37 4.61
C VAL A 36 -3.86 1.26 6.10
N PHE A 37 -3.58 2.37 6.79
CA PHE A 37 -3.54 2.33 8.26
C PHE A 37 -4.91 1.92 8.82
N TRP A 38 -4.91 0.89 9.65
CA TRP A 38 -6.06 0.56 10.47
C TRP A 38 -6.28 1.61 11.56
N THR A 39 -7.54 1.81 11.90
CA THR A 39 -7.99 2.56 13.07
C THR A 39 -8.80 1.64 13.97
N ASP A 40 -9.19 2.13 15.15
CA ASP A 40 -10.00 1.36 16.10
C ASP A 40 -11.38 1.00 15.54
N THR A 41 -11.92 1.84 14.66
CA THR A 41 -13.27 1.69 14.09
C THR A 41 -13.28 1.19 12.64
N TRP A 42 -12.11 1.14 11.98
CA TRP A 42 -12.03 0.80 10.57
C TRP A 42 -10.78 -0.04 10.25
N ARG A 43 -11.02 -1.30 9.87
CA ARG A 43 -10.00 -2.31 9.56
C ARG A 43 -10.35 -3.04 8.26
N PRO A 44 -10.11 -2.43 7.08
CA PRO A 44 -10.39 -3.09 5.81
C PRO A 44 -9.42 -4.25 5.59
N THR A 45 -9.94 -5.35 5.05
CA THR A 45 -9.18 -6.59 4.76
C THR A 45 -9.19 -6.95 3.26
N SER A 46 -9.80 -6.10 2.42
CA SER A 46 -10.01 -6.34 0.99
C SER A 46 -8.71 -6.53 0.19
N PHE A 47 -7.60 -5.95 0.64
CA PHE A 47 -6.29 -6.18 0.03
C PHE A 47 -5.86 -7.66 0.16
N CYS A 48 -6.26 -8.35 1.23
CA CYS A 48 -5.86 -9.73 1.49
C CYS A 48 -6.51 -10.70 0.49
N GLU A 49 -7.80 -10.51 0.16
CA GLU A 49 -8.49 -11.30 -0.85
C GLU A 49 -7.82 -11.21 -2.23
N LYS A 50 -7.37 -10.01 -2.60
CA LYS A 50 -6.65 -9.76 -3.86
C LYS A 50 -5.26 -10.41 -3.88
N ILE A 51 -4.52 -10.33 -2.78
CA ILE A 51 -3.23 -11.04 -2.61
C ILE A 51 -3.45 -12.55 -2.81
N VAL A 52 -4.48 -13.11 -2.18
CA VAL A 52 -4.83 -14.54 -2.31
C VAL A 52 -5.24 -14.88 -3.74
N ALA A 53 -6.02 -14.02 -4.41
CA ALA A 53 -6.43 -14.24 -5.80
C ALA A 53 -5.24 -14.25 -6.77
N ASN A 54 -4.30 -13.32 -6.63
CA ASN A 54 -3.06 -13.32 -7.41
C ASN A 54 -2.23 -14.58 -7.14
N ARG A 55 -2.08 -14.96 -5.87
CA ARG A 55 -1.32 -16.15 -5.49
C ARG A 55 -1.91 -17.44 -6.06
N ARG A 56 -3.24 -17.60 -6.04
CA ARG A 56 -3.95 -18.74 -6.67
C ARG A 56 -3.68 -18.85 -8.18
N ARG A 57 -3.36 -17.73 -8.83
CA ARG A 57 -3.01 -17.65 -10.26
C ARG A 57 -1.50 -17.76 -10.51
N GLY A 58 -0.69 -17.95 -9.47
CA GLY A 58 0.78 -17.98 -9.58
C GLY A 58 1.43 -16.61 -9.79
N LEU A 59 0.72 -15.52 -9.50
CA LEU A 59 1.19 -14.15 -9.71
C LEU A 59 1.78 -13.54 -8.43
N HIS A 60 2.78 -12.68 -8.60
CA HIS A 60 3.30 -11.77 -7.59
C HIS A 60 2.30 -10.63 -7.33
N THR A 61 2.36 -10.04 -6.14
CA THR A 61 1.52 -8.91 -5.78
C THR A 61 2.40 -7.77 -5.30
N LEU A 62 2.33 -6.61 -5.97
CA LEU A 62 2.91 -5.38 -5.45
C LEU A 62 1.94 -4.82 -4.40
N CYS A 63 2.43 -4.61 -3.18
CA CYS A 63 1.68 -4.01 -2.08
C CYS A 63 2.17 -2.57 -1.86
N LEU A 64 1.34 -1.59 -2.19
CA LEU A 64 1.60 -0.19 -1.90
C LEU A 64 1.20 0.11 -0.45
N LEU A 65 2.07 0.79 0.28
CA LEU A 65 1.85 1.08 1.70
C LEU A 65 1.34 2.51 1.90
N ASP A 66 0.49 2.69 2.90
CA ASP A 66 -0.13 3.97 3.20
C ASP A 66 0.87 5.06 3.58
N ILE A 67 0.55 6.28 3.18
CA ILE A 67 1.33 7.49 3.47
C ILE A 67 0.36 8.57 3.94
N LYS A 68 0.51 9.01 5.18
CA LYS A 68 -0.28 10.08 5.79
C LYS A 68 0.59 11.33 5.92
N ILE A 69 0.34 12.34 5.11
CA ILE A 69 1.08 13.62 5.11
C ILE A 69 0.07 14.75 5.26
N LYS A 70 0.41 15.76 6.09
CA LYS A 70 -0.42 16.96 6.32
C LYS A 70 -1.85 16.63 6.78
N GLU A 71 -2.02 15.59 7.57
CA GLU A 71 -3.30 15.37 8.25
C GLU A 71 -3.50 16.46 9.30
N GLN A 72 -4.66 17.12 9.26
CA GLN A 72 -5.01 18.11 10.26
C GLN A 72 -5.47 17.36 11.52
N ASP A 73 -4.93 17.75 12.67
CA ASP A 73 -5.38 17.23 13.95
C ASP A 73 -6.88 17.55 14.15
N GLU A 74 -7.68 16.58 14.57
CA GLU A 74 -9.14 16.73 14.70
C GLU A 74 -9.51 17.91 15.60
N ALA A 75 -8.79 18.08 16.71
CA ALA A 75 -9.01 19.19 17.63
C ALA A 75 -8.65 20.53 16.98
N SER A 76 -7.63 20.55 16.13
CA SER A 76 -7.21 21.73 15.37
C SER A 76 -8.15 22.05 14.20
N TYR A 77 -8.76 21.04 13.58
CA TYR A 77 -9.80 21.18 12.57
C TYR A 77 -11.04 21.86 13.16
N MET A 78 -11.53 21.38 14.31
CA MET A 78 -12.68 21.99 15.01
C MET A 78 -12.42 23.44 15.43
N LYS A 79 -11.16 23.78 15.76
CA LYS A 79 -10.75 25.13 16.16
C LYS A 79 -10.37 26.05 14.99
N LYS A 80 -10.46 25.58 13.73
CA LYS A 80 -10.01 26.28 12.51
C LYS A 80 -8.53 26.70 12.53
N THR A 81 -7.71 26.04 13.35
CA THR A 81 -6.27 26.28 13.43
C THR A 81 -5.55 25.31 12.49
N LYS A 82 -4.60 25.80 11.69
CA LYS A 82 -3.83 24.99 10.73
C LYS A 82 -2.64 24.32 11.41
N THR A 83 -2.91 23.40 12.33
CA THR A 83 -1.89 22.52 12.92
C THR A 83 -1.96 21.17 12.24
N TYR A 84 -0.83 20.71 11.70
CA TYR A 84 -0.72 19.45 11.00
C TYR A 84 0.05 18.43 11.84
N LEU A 85 -0.35 17.18 11.75
CA LEU A 85 0.40 16.06 12.30
C LEU A 85 1.68 15.81 11.49
N PRO A 86 2.74 15.28 12.13
CA PRO A 86 3.94 14.87 11.42
C PRO A 86 3.61 13.80 10.36
N PRO A 87 4.34 13.77 9.23
CA PRO A 87 4.21 12.71 8.24
C PRO A 87 4.37 11.32 8.85
N ARG A 88 3.47 10.40 8.49
CA ARG A 88 3.52 9.01 8.91
C ARG A 88 3.51 8.10 7.69
N PHE A 89 4.57 7.31 7.55
CA PHE A 89 4.71 6.29 6.52
C PHE A 89 4.49 4.93 7.15
N MET A 90 3.67 4.10 6.53
CA MET A 90 3.48 2.74 7.00
C MET A 90 4.76 1.94 6.81
N THR A 91 5.21 1.28 7.87
CA THR A 91 6.37 0.39 7.78
C THR A 91 5.98 -0.97 7.21
N THR A 92 6.96 -1.65 6.64
CA THR A 92 6.81 -3.02 6.13
C THR A 92 6.34 -3.98 7.22
N SER A 93 6.84 -3.83 8.44
CA SER A 93 6.43 -4.62 9.60
C SER A 93 4.96 -4.40 9.97
N GLN A 94 4.49 -3.16 9.95
CA GLN A 94 3.07 -2.85 10.22
C GLN A 94 2.16 -3.49 9.16
N ALA A 95 2.52 -3.34 7.89
CA ALA A 95 1.80 -3.94 6.78
C ALA A 95 1.75 -5.48 6.92
N ALA A 96 2.89 -6.11 7.21
CA ALA A 96 2.99 -7.56 7.40
C ALA A 96 2.07 -8.04 8.54
N SER A 97 2.03 -7.33 9.66
CA SER A 97 1.13 -7.64 10.78
C SER A 97 -0.34 -7.56 10.37
N GLN A 98 -0.75 -6.50 9.66
CA GLN A 98 -2.13 -6.36 9.18
C GLN A 98 -2.50 -7.47 8.18
N ILE A 99 -1.58 -7.85 7.29
CA ILE A 99 -1.80 -8.95 6.35
C ILE A 99 -2.00 -10.26 7.10
N LEU A 100 -1.17 -10.56 8.09
CA LEU A 100 -1.28 -11.78 8.89
C LEU A 100 -2.59 -11.83 9.68
N GLU A 101 -2.99 -10.71 10.29
CA GLU A 101 -4.26 -10.62 11.02
C GLU A 101 -5.47 -10.77 10.08
N SER A 102 -5.45 -10.09 8.93
CA SER A 102 -6.48 -10.23 7.89
C SER A 102 -6.58 -11.66 7.36
N ALA A 103 -5.46 -12.35 7.18
CA ALA A 103 -5.43 -13.73 6.70
C ALA A 103 -6.06 -14.70 7.71
N LYS A 104 -5.84 -14.47 9.01
CA LYS A 104 -6.47 -15.25 10.10
C LYS A 104 -7.98 -15.04 10.13
N GLU A 105 -8.45 -13.80 10.01
CA GLU A 105 -9.88 -13.48 9.97
C GLU A 105 -10.59 -14.16 8.79
N LEU A 106 -9.92 -14.21 7.63
CA LEU A 106 -10.44 -14.84 6.41
C LEU A 106 -10.23 -16.38 6.36
N GLN A 107 -9.71 -17.00 7.43
CA GLN A 107 -9.43 -18.44 7.52
C GLN A 107 -8.64 -18.99 6.32
N VAL A 108 -7.68 -18.21 5.81
CA VAL A 108 -6.86 -18.64 4.68
C VAL A 108 -5.83 -19.65 5.16
N GLU A 109 -5.84 -20.87 4.62
CA GLU A 109 -4.87 -21.92 4.99
C GLU A 109 -3.41 -21.45 4.79
N ASP A 110 -2.55 -21.69 5.80
CA ASP A 110 -1.15 -21.25 5.85
C ASP A 110 -0.31 -21.69 4.63
N SER A 111 -0.63 -22.85 4.04
CA SER A 111 0.04 -23.37 2.82
C SER A 111 -0.14 -22.46 1.60
N LYS A 112 -1.14 -21.57 1.62
CA LYS A 112 -1.45 -20.62 0.55
C LYS A 112 -0.73 -19.28 0.73
N PHE A 113 -0.06 -19.05 1.87
CA PHE A 113 0.52 -17.75 2.26
C PHE A 113 2.05 -17.71 2.33
N PHE A 114 2.79 -18.65 1.70
CA PHE A 114 4.23 -18.46 1.47
C PHE A 114 4.45 -17.29 0.51
N VAL A 115 4.49 -16.07 1.07
CA VAL A 115 4.77 -14.84 0.37
C VAL A 115 6.27 -14.58 0.51
N ASN A 116 7.01 -14.74 -0.59
CA ASN A 116 8.32 -14.12 -0.70
C ASN A 116 8.08 -12.61 -0.81
N PHE A 117 8.03 -11.93 0.34
CA PHE A 117 7.99 -10.49 0.37
C PHE A 117 9.37 -9.95 0.01
N LEU A 118 9.46 -9.25 -1.11
CA LEU A 118 10.56 -8.32 -1.34
C LEU A 118 10.01 -6.92 -1.13
N TYR A 119 10.45 -6.30 -0.05
CA TYR A 119 9.99 -5.00 0.39
C TYR A 119 10.87 -3.90 -0.21
N ILE A 120 10.25 -2.98 -0.96
CA ILE A 120 10.87 -1.71 -1.33
C ILE A 120 10.10 -0.61 -0.58
N GLN A 121 10.66 -0.15 0.54
CA GLN A 121 10.20 1.06 1.21
C GLN A 121 10.99 2.23 0.63
N ILE A 122 10.34 3.14 -0.09
CA ILE A 122 10.94 4.44 -0.43
C ILE A 122 10.59 5.39 0.73
N GLY A 123 11.37 5.30 1.79
CA GLY A 123 11.52 6.40 2.74
C GLY A 123 12.65 7.29 2.22
N THR A 124 12.45 8.61 2.23
CA THR A 124 13.58 9.54 2.07
C THR A 124 14.64 9.16 3.10
N TYR A 125 15.88 8.98 2.64
CA TYR A 125 17.04 9.01 3.52
C TYR A 125 17.00 10.37 4.22
N ASP A 126 16.61 10.39 5.49
CA ASP A 126 17.03 11.46 6.39
C ASP A 126 18.47 11.10 6.79
N GLU A 127 19.43 11.84 6.24
CA GLU A 127 20.73 12.04 6.90
C GLU A 127 20.55 12.81 8.21
#